data_AF-A0A5C7F9K6-F1
#
_entry.id   AF-A0A5C7F9K6-F1
#
_cell.length_a   1.000
_cell.length_b   1.000
_cell.length_c   1.000
_cell.angle_alpha   90.00
_cell.angle_beta   90.00
_cell.angle_gamma   90.00
#
_symmetry.space_group_name_H-M   'P 1'
#
loop_
_entity.id
_entity.type
_entity.pdbx_description
1 polymer ?
#
loop_
_entity_poly.entity_id
_entity_poly.type
_entity_poly.pdbx_seq_one_letter_code
_entity_poly.pdbx_strand_id
1 'polypeptide(L)'
;MKIWLRKFTIIMLTVLTLGAYVPPVYGEAESDNDEEFPDAGKQGTAGSAFDNIEDSSIEESEEDIEDLWSMDAYIDEMTLQAREQMMSKLGPKIVNRVEDDILEDILPQIEDVISHVYEQSGEETVPNFTITEHPSTGYGEKIFHIYDEDAETDIVRFHVRRDMKPKQGYFFNFHYHLKDDGFEEHHSIGDIYWDKNTPPKWMAH
;
A
#
# COMPACT_ATOMS: atom_id res chain seq x y z
N MET A 1 -31.57 44.88 -4.33
CA MET A 1 -31.21 43.98 -5.45
C MET A 1 -30.46 42.80 -4.86
N LYS A 2 -30.89 41.59 -5.21
CA LYS A 2 -30.61 40.35 -4.46
C LYS A 2 -29.09 40.06 -4.41
N ILE A 3 -28.57 39.91 -3.19
CA ILE A 3 -27.16 39.64 -2.83
C ILE A 3 -26.54 38.45 -3.59
N TRP A 4 -27.40 37.58 -4.15
CA TRP A 4 -27.03 36.47 -5.01
C TRP A 4 -26.37 36.87 -6.34
N LEU A 5 -26.71 38.01 -6.94
CA LEU A 5 -26.11 38.44 -8.21
C LEU A 5 -24.63 38.85 -8.05
N ARG A 6 -24.25 39.32 -6.86
CA ARG A 6 -22.90 39.80 -6.55
C ARG A 6 -21.89 38.65 -6.33
N LYS A 7 -22.38 37.47 -5.95
CA LYS A 7 -21.55 36.27 -5.76
C LYS A 7 -21.16 35.62 -7.10
N PHE A 8 -22.07 35.64 -8.08
CA PHE A 8 -21.81 35.10 -9.41
C PHE A 8 -20.72 35.86 -10.17
N THR A 9 -20.67 37.19 -10.03
CA THR A 9 -19.66 38.04 -10.70
C THR A 9 -18.23 37.79 -10.21
N ILE A 10 -18.04 37.37 -8.96
CA ILE A 10 -16.70 37.12 -8.39
C ILE A 10 -16.15 35.79 -8.90
N ILE A 11 -16.99 34.76 -9.01
CA ILE A 11 -16.60 33.43 -9.53
C ILE A 11 -16.24 33.50 -11.01
N MET A 12 -16.92 34.33 -11.80
CA MET A 12 -16.60 34.46 -13.22
C MET A 12 -15.26 35.18 -13.46
N LEU A 13 -14.86 36.10 -12.57
CA LEU A 13 -13.59 36.81 -12.66
C LEU A 13 -12.40 35.88 -12.37
N THR A 14 -12.53 34.93 -11.43
CA THR A 14 -11.45 34.01 -11.06
C THR A 14 -11.14 32.97 -12.14
N VAL A 15 -12.16 32.50 -12.87
CA VAL A 15 -11.97 31.55 -13.99
C VAL A 15 -11.27 32.21 -15.18
N LEU A 16 -11.54 33.50 -15.43
CA LEU A 16 -10.89 34.27 -16.51
C LEU A 16 -9.40 34.53 -16.26
N THR A 17 -8.94 34.52 -15.01
CA THR A 17 -7.53 34.77 -14.66
C THR A 17 -6.70 33.50 -14.47
N LEU A 18 -7.31 32.33 -14.24
CA LEU A 18 -6.58 31.06 -14.05
C LEU A 18 -6.33 30.28 -15.36
N GLY A 19 -6.84 30.74 -16.51
CA GLY A 19 -6.72 30.05 -17.81
C GLY A 19 -5.47 30.36 -18.64
N ALA A 20 -4.46 31.05 -18.10
CA ALA A 20 -3.31 31.52 -18.90
C ALA A 20 -1.94 31.31 -18.23
N TYR A 21 -1.72 30.12 -17.66
CA TYR A 21 -0.36 29.71 -17.28
C TYR A 21 0.09 28.55 -18.16
N VAL A 22 0.83 28.88 -19.23
CA VAL A 22 1.53 27.91 -20.09
C VAL A 22 3.02 28.02 -19.73
N PRO A 23 3.67 26.97 -19.21
CA PRO A 23 5.10 26.98 -18.98
C PRO A 23 5.86 27.02 -20.32
N PRO A 24 6.99 27.75 -20.43
CA PRO A 24 7.77 27.77 -21.66
C PRO A 24 8.41 26.40 -21.89
N VAL A 25 8.07 25.77 -23.01
CA VAL A 25 8.78 24.62 -23.55
C VAL A 25 10.06 25.14 -24.19
N TYR A 26 11.21 24.77 -23.62
CA TYR A 26 12.48 24.91 -24.32
C TYR A 26 12.59 23.76 -25.31
N GLY A 27 12.49 24.09 -26.60
CA GLY A 27 12.84 23.18 -27.69
C GLY A 27 14.32 23.30 -28.01
N GLU A 28 15.01 22.17 -28.08
CA GLU A 28 16.11 22.00 -29.02
C GLU A 28 15.86 20.69 -29.78
N ALA A 29 15.91 20.83 -31.10
CA ALA A 29 15.67 19.80 -32.08
C ALA A 29 17.00 19.17 -32.51
N GLU A 30 16.85 17.96 -33.06
CA GLU A 30 17.63 17.43 -34.19
C GLU A 30 19.07 16.95 -33.89
N SER A 31 19.33 15.66 -34.07
CA SER A 31 19.72 15.14 -35.39
C SER A 31 20.15 13.67 -35.34
N ASP A 32 19.77 12.98 -36.40
CA ASP A 32 20.14 11.64 -36.82
C ASP A 32 21.63 11.33 -36.68
N ASN A 33 21.96 10.07 -36.43
CA ASN A 33 22.99 9.38 -37.19
C ASN A 33 22.62 7.89 -37.32
N ASP A 34 22.44 7.49 -38.58
CA ASP A 34 22.62 6.13 -39.08
C ASP A 34 23.92 5.51 -38.56
N GLU A 35 24.00 4.18 -38.41
CA GLU A 35 25.05 3.35 -39.02
C GLU A 35 24.67 1.86 -38.97
N GLU A 36 25.10 1.18 -40.03
CA GLU A 36 24.71 -0.11 -40.58
C GLU A 36 25.71 -1.21 -40.12
N PHE A 37 25.20 -2.42 -39.83
CA PHE A 37 25.75 -3.81 -39.91
C PHE A 37 27.29 -4.07 -40.01
N PRO A 38 27.86 -5.21 -39.52
CA PRO A 38 27.38 -6.54 -39.94
C PRO A 38 27.61 -7.80 -39.05
N ASP A 39 26.74 -8.78 -39.35
CA ASP A 39 26.93 -10.23 -39.53
C ASP A 39 28.18 -10.94 -38.96
N ALA A 40 27.93 -11.94 -38.12
CA ALA A 40 28.84 -13.07 -37.93
C ALA A 40 28.06 -14.36 -37.61
N GLY A 41 27.92 -15.23 -38.61
CA GLY A 41 28.52 -16.56 -38.50
C GLY A 41 27.65 -17.75 -38.06
N LYS A 42 27.06 -18.41 -39.06
CA LYS A 42 27.14 -19.87 -39.34
C LYS A 42 26.95 -20.91 -38.21
N GLN A 43 25.86 -21.68 -38.40
CA GLN A 43 25.85 -23.12 -38.71
C GLN A 43 26.23 -24.14 -37.61
N GLY A 44 25.31 -25.07 -37.30
CA GLY A 44 25.67 -26.36 -36.71
C GLY A 44 24.49 -27.17 -36.15
N THR A 45 23.95 -28.06 -36.98
CA THR A 45 22.88 -29.02 -36.69
C THR A 45 23.39 -30.32 -36.04
N ALA A 46 22.58 -30.97 -35.20
CA ALA A 46 22.42 -32.43 -34.95
C ALA A 46 22.13 -32.66 -33.44
N GLY A 47 20.94 -33.13 -33.05
CA GLY A 47 20.54 -34.56 -32.98
C GLY A 47 21.05 -35.20 -31.68
N SER A 48 20.37 -36.09 -30.94
CA SER A 48 19.06 -36.74 -30.96
C SER A 48 19.00 -37.53 -29.63
N ALA A 49 17.79 -37.72 -29.10
CA ALA A 49 17.33 -38.89 -28.34
C ALA A 49 18.01 -39.30 -27.01
N PHE A 50 17.30 -39.07 -25.90
CA PHE A 50 17.03 -40.06 -24.83
C PHE A 50 15.70 -39.62 -24.19
N ASP A 51 14.58 -40.23 -24.58
CA ASP A 51 13.97 -41.46 -24.05
C ASP A 51 13.13 -41.23 -22.78
N ASN A 52 11.95 -41.81 -22.84
CA ASN A 52 10.75 -41.54 -22.07
C ASN A 52 10.90 -41.81 -20.57
N ILE A 53 10.50 -40.85 -19.74
CA ILE A 53 9.85 -41.14 -18.45
C ILE A 53 8.56 -40.33 -18.46
N GLU A 54 7.46 -41.03 -18.68
CA GLU A 54 6.09 -40.57 -18.45
C GLU A 54 5.93 -40.46 -16.92
N ASP A 55 6.36 -39.33 -16.36
CA ASP A 55 5.97 -38.91 -15.03
C ASP A 55 4.94 -37.81 -15.21
N SER A 56 3.80 -37.98 -14.56
CA SER A 56 2.69 -37.03 -14.56
C SER A 56 3.14 -35.75 -13.85
N SER A 57 3.91 -34.91 -14.55
CA SER A 57 4.19 -33.55 -14.15
C SER A 57 2.90 -32.77 -14.31
N ILE A 58 2.36 -32.34 -13.18
CA ILE A 58 1.62 -31.09 -13.11
C ILE A 58 2.54 -30.07 -13.78
N GLU A 59 2.21 -29.65 -15.01
CA GLU A 59 2.79 -28.46 -15.63
C GLU A 59 2.27 -27.26 -14.81
N GLU A 60 2.79 -27.08 -13.59
CA GLU A 60 2.93 -25.73 -13.04
C GLU A 60 3.89 -25.05 -14.00
N SER A 61 3.35 -24.12 -14.78
CA SER A 61 4.13 -23.44 -15.79
C SER A 61 5.25 -22.65 -15.09
N GLU A 62 6.41 -22.53 -15.73
CA GLU A 62 7.51 -21.72 -15.17
C GLU A 62 7.06 -20.27 -14.89
N GLU A 63 6.03 -19.79 -15.62
CA GLU A 63 5.34 -18.51 -15.39
C GLU A 63 4.60 -18.49 -14.03
N ASP A 64 3.84 -19.53 -13.68
CA ASP A 64 3.12 -19.61 -12.39
C ASP A 64 4.07 -19.56 -11.19
N ILE A 65 5.25 -20.18 -11.30
CA ILE A 65 6.27 -20.14 -10.24
C ILE A 65 6.89 -18.75 -10.15
N GLU A 66 7.25 -18.10 -11.27
CA GLU A 66 7.84 -16.75 -11.23
C GLU A 66 6.86 -15.71 -10.64
N ASP A 67 5.57 -15.81 -10.98
CA ASP A 67 4.53 -14.92 -10.47
C ASP A 67 4.28 -15.10 -8.97
N LEU A 68 4.25 -16.34 -8.46
CA LEU A 68 4.12 -16.60 -7.02
C LEU A 68 5.29 -16.05 -6.19
N TRP A 69 6.52 -16.13 -6.72
CA TRP A 69 7.68 -15.53 -6.05
C TRP A 69 7.63 -14.00 -6.08
N SER A 70 7.05 -13.41 -7.13
CA SER A 70 6.83 -11.96 -7.22
C SER A 70 5.76 -11.47 -6.22
N MET A 71 4.73 -12.27 -6.01
CA MET A 71 3.64 -12.05 -5.05
C MET A 71 4.17 -12.02 -3.61
N ASP A 72 4.88 -13.07 -3.19
CA ASP A 72 5.39 -13.17 -1.82
C ASP A 72 6.33 -11.99 -1.51
N ALA A 73 7.19 -11.62 -2.47
CA ALA A 73 8.07 -10.46 -2.33
C ALA A 73 7.30 -9.14 -2.19
N TYR A 74 6.18 -8.99 -2.91
CA TYR A 74 5.31 -7.83 -2.81
C TYR A 74 4.60 -7.74 -1.46
N ILE A 75 4.04 -8.84 -0.97
CA ILE A 75 3.39 -8.92 0.34
C ILE A 75 4.39 -8.62 1.46
N ASP A 76 5.62 -9.16 1.36
CA ASP A 76 6.72 -8.87 2.29
C ASP A 76 7.05 -7.36 2.32
N GLU A 77 7.15 -6.72 1.16
CA GLU A 77 7.43 -5.27 1.06
C GLU A 77 6.29 -4.44 1.69
N MET A 78 5.04 -4.75 1.37
CA MET A 78 3.87 -4.08 1.95
C MET A 78 3.80 -4.28 3.46
N THR A 79 4.11 -5.47 3.95
CA THR A 79 4.14 -5.80 5.38
C THR A 79 5.27 -5.05 6.10
N LEU A 80 6.43 -4.92 5.46
CA LEU A 80 7.54 -4.11 5.97
C LEU A 80 7.15 -2.64 6.09
N GLN A 81 6.55 -2.06 5.04
CA GLN A 81 6.06 -0.68 5.07
C GLN A 81 4.97 -0.48 6.15
N ALA A 82 4.03 -1.42 6.28
CA ALA A 82 3.01 -1.40 7.32
C ALA A 82 3.63 -1.39 8.73
N ARG A 83 4.67 -2.21 8.96
CA ARG A 83 5.47 -2.19 10.20
C ARG A 83 6.06 -0.82 10.44
N GLU A 84 6.73 -0.22 9.46
CA GLU A 84 7.33 1.11 9.60
C GLU A 84 6.30 2.19 9.98
N GLN A 85 5.14 2.18 9.33
CA GLN A 85 4.05 3.10 9.65
C GLN A 85 3.52 2.92 11.08
N MET A 86 3.36 1.68 11.53
CA MET A 86 2.98 1.39 12.92
C MET A 86 4.03 1.89 13.92
N MET A 87 5.31 1.61 13.68
CA MET A 87 6.38 2.03 14.58
C MET A 87 6.50 3.56 14.65
N SER A 88 6.37 4.23 13.50
CA SER A 88 6.34 5.69 13.41
C SER A 88 5.17 6.29 14.21
N LYS A 89 3.96 5.75 14.01
CA LYS A 89 2.73 6.16 14.71
C LYS A 89 2.85 6.06 16.24
N LEU A 90 3.33 4.92 16.71
CA LEU A 90 3.43 4.61 18.13
C LEU A 90 4.56 5.42 18.78
N GLY A 91 5.65 5.61 18.04
CA GLY A 91 6.82 6.34 18.48
C GLY A 91 7.61 5.62 19.57
N PRO A 92 8.83 6.09 19.86
CA PRO A 92 9.83 5.33 20.61
C PRO A 92 9.38 4.98 22.04
N LYS A 93 8.59 5.86 22.68
CA LYS A 93 8.14 5.62 24.06
C LYS A 93 7.16 4.44 24.16
N ILE A 94 6.31 4.26 23.15
CA ILE A 94 5.36 3.15 23.13
C ILE A 94 6.06 1.91 22.61
N VAL A 95 6.73 2.01 21.46
CA VAL A 95 7.43 0.89 20.79
C VAL A 95 8.38 0.17 21.75
N ASN A 96 9.23 0.88 22.50
CA ASN A 96 10.18 0.27 23.45
C ASN A 96 9.56 -0.66 24.51
N ARG A 97 8.23 -0.65 24.68
CA ARG A 97 7.54 -1.49 25.65
C ARG A 97 6.70 -2.60 25.01
N VAL A 98 6.19 -2.36 23.80
CA VAL A 98 5.19 -3.26 23.18
C VAL A 98 5.60 -3.74 21.79
N GLU A 99 6.85 -3.51 21.37
CA GLU A 99 7.35 -3.93 20.06
C GLU A 99 7.19 -5.44 19.86
N ASP A 100 7.60 -6.25 20.83
CA ASP A 100 7.49 -7.72 20.74
C ASP A 100 6.03 -8.14 20.53
N ASP A 101 5.09 -7.62 21.34
CA ASP A 101 3.65 -7.88 21.19
C ASP A 101 3.13 -7.46 19.80
N ILE A 102 3.64 -6.37 19.23
CA ILE A 102 3.24 -5.94 17.86
C ILE A 102 3.74 -6.93 16.82
N LEU A 103 5.00 -7.34 16.92
CA LEU A 103 5.62 -8.22 15.94
C LEU A 103 5.08 -9.64 16.01
N GLU A 104 4.72 -10.10 17.20
CA GLU A 104 4.20 -11.46 17.41
C GLU A 104 2.70 -11.57 17.19
N ASP A 105 1.90 -10.57 17.61
CA ASP A 105 0.43 -10.69 17.61
C ASP A 105 -0.27 -9.84 16.53
N ILE A 106 0.29 -8.69 16.14
CA ILE A 106 -0.40 -7.72 15.27
C ILE A 106 0.10 -7.78 13.83
N LEU A 107 1.41 -7.80 13.62
CA LEU A 107 1.99 -7.78 12.28
C LEU A 107 1.58 -9.00 11.42
N PRO A 108 1.57 -10.24 11.94
CA PRO A 108 1.13 -11.40 11.16
C PRO A 108 -0.33 -11.29 10.70
N GLN A 109 -1.19 -10.69 11.53
CA GLN A 109 -2.59 -10.49 11.16
C GLN A 109 -2.77 -9.38 10.13
N ILE A 110 -1.88 -8.38 10.10
CA ILE A 110 -1.88 -7.37 9.04
C ILE A 110 -1.44 -7.99 7.72
N GLU A 111 -0.39 -8.82 7.74
CA GLU A 111 0.06 -9.61 6.60
C GLU A 111 -1.08 -10.47 6.04
N ASP A 112 -1.79 -11.22 6.90
CA ASP A 112 -2.98 -12.00 6.50
C ASP A 112 -4.04 -11.14 5.80
N VAL A 113 -4.29 -9.93 6.29
CA VAL A 113 -5.25 -9.00 5.66
C VAL A 113 -4.72 -8.49 4.31
N ILE A 114 -3.43 -8.17 4.20
CA ILE A 114 -2.80 -7.75 2.93
C ILE A 114 -2.92 -8.86 1.90
N SER A 115 -2.54 -10.09 2.26
CA SER A 115 -2.65 -11.27 1.39
C SER A 115 -4.09 -11.49 0.93
N HIS A 116 -5.06 -11.39 1.85
CA HIS A 116 -6.47 -11.58 1.51
C HIS A 116 -7.00 -10.52 0.53
N VAL A 117 -6.63 -9.25 0.75
CA VAL A 117 -7.04 -8.14 -0.13
C VAL A 117 -6.46 -8.33 -1.53
N TYR A 118 -5.22 -8.82 -1.61
CA TYR A 118 -4.61 -9.16 -2.88
C TYR A 118 -5.37 -10.30 -3.56
N GLU A 119 -5.59 -11.43 -2.88
CA GLU A 119 -6.29 -12.59 -3.47
C GLU A 119 -7.67 -12.21 -4.04
N GLN A 120 -8.35 -11.25 -3.40
CA GLN A 120 -9.64 -10.74 -3.84
C GLN A 120 -9.59 -9.83 -5.06
N SER A 121 -8.45 -9.21 -5.39
CA SER A 121 -8.32 -8.38 -6.59
C SER A 121 -8.49 -9.22 -7.86
N GLY A 122 -8.15 -10.51 -7.81
CA GLY A 122 -8.35 -11.47 -8.90
C GLY A 122 -7.55 -11.13 -10.15
N GLU A 123 -6.52 -10.30 -10.03
CA GLU A 123 -5.66 -9.92 -11.15
C GLU A 123 -4.59 -11.00 -11.38
N GLU A 124 -4.32 -11.32 -12.66
CA GLU A 124 -3.16 -12.16 -13.05
C GLU A 124 -1.84 -11.44 -12.75
N THR A 125 -1.87 -10.12 -12.49
CA THR A 125 -0.70 -9.29 -12.19
C THR A 125 -0.82 -8.62 -10.82
N VAL A 126 0.32 -8.22 -10.25
CA VAL A 126 0.37 -7.43 -9.01
C VAL A 126 -0.44 -6.13 -9.16
N PRO A 127 -1.54 -5.95 -8.41
CA PRO A 127 -2.32 -4.73 -8.43
C PRO A 127 -1.47 -3.57 -7.92
N ASN A 128 -1.72 -2.39 -8.48
CA ASN A 128 -0.99 -1.17 -8.17
C ASN A 128 -1.45 -0.56 -6.83
N PHE A 129 -1.25 -1.29 -5.73
CA PHE A 129 -1.56 -0.82 -4.39
C PHE A 129 -0.35 -0.19 -3.71
N THR A 130 -0.60 0.86 -2.93
CA THR A 130 0.41 1.56 -2.13
C THR A 130 -0.02 1.75 -0.68
N ILE A 131 0.93 2.03 0.21
CA ILE A 131 0.66 2.36 1.61
C ILE A 131 0.78 3.87 1.82
N THR A 132 -0.28 4.48 2.35
CA THR A 132 -0.23 5.92 2.66
C THR A 132 0.60 6.19 3.91
N GLU A 133 1.66 7.00 3.79
CA GLU A 133 2.66 7.24 4.84
C GLU A 133 2.34 8.35 5.85
N HIS A 134 1.05 8.71 5.99
CA HIS A 134 0.65 9.85 6.82
C HIS A 134 -0.18 9.40 8.03
N PRO A 135 0.46 8.80 9.05
CA PRO A 135 -0.20 8.45 10.29
C PRO A 135 -0.71 9.71 10.99
N SER A 136 -1.91 9.61 11.55
CA SER A 136 -2.50 10.74 12.25
C SER A 136 -1.79 11.00 13.59
N THR A 137 -1.77 12.26 14.03
CA THR A 137 -1.02 12.66 15.24
C THR A 137 -1.92 12.71 16.48
N GLY A 138 -1.33 12.71 17.67
CA GLY A 138 -2.04 13.06 18.91
C GLY A 138 -3.05 12.02 19.38
N TYR A 139 -4.30 12.13 18.92
CA TYR A 139 -5.40 11.21 19.21
C TYR A 139 -6.01 10.56 17.97
N GLY A 140 -5.57 10.92 16.77
CA GLY A 140 -6.11 10.32 15.55
C GLY A 140 -5.83 8.81 15.49
N GLU A 141 -6.71 8.08 14.82
CA GLU A 141 -6.69 6.60 14.82
C GLU A 141 -5.93 6.04 13.61
N LYS A 142 -5.97 6.71 12.45
CA LYS A 142 -5.26 6.32 11.22
C LYS A 142 -3.79 6.00 11.50
N ILE A 143 -3.38 4.78 11.15
CA ILE A 143 -1.98 4.37 10.99
C ILE A 143 -1.60 4.57 9.53
N PHE A 144 -2.14 3.73 8.64
CA PHE A 144 -1.93 3.79 7.20
C PHE A 144 -3.16 3.23 6.48
N HIS A 145 -3.26 3.49 5.19
CA HIS A 145 -4.29 2.94 4.30
C HIS A 145 -3.59 2.19 3.17
N ILE A 146 -4.17 1.10 2.69
CA ILE A 146 -3.85 0.52 1.39
C ILE A 146 -4.71 1.27 0.37
N TYR A 147 -4.06 1.88 -0.60
CA TYR A 147 -4.67 2.72 -1.63
C TYR A 147 -4.43 2.10 -2.99
N ASP A 148 -5.50 1.99 -3.78
CA ASP A 148 -5.45 1.57 -5.17
C ASP A 148 -5.23 2.79 -6.05
N GLU A 149 -4.05 2.84 -6.68
CA GLU A 149 -3.64 3.95 -7.55
C GLU A 149 -4.44 4.00 -8.84
N ASP A 150 -4.88 2.85 -9.36
CA ASP A 150 -5.62 2.78 -10.62
C ASP A 150 -7.09 3.22 -10.43
N ALA A 151 -7.70 2.83 -9.31
CA ALA A 151 -9.06 3.24 -8.95
C ALA A 151 -9.13 4.56 -8.18
N GLU A 152 -7.97 5.16 -7.86
CA GLU A 152 -7.80 6.36 -7.05
C GLU A 152 -8.59 6.32 -5.73
N THR A 153 -8.50 5.21 -4.98
CA THR A 153 -9.34 5.01 -3.80
C THR A 153 -8.73 4.11 -2.74
N ASP A 154 -9.06 4.36 -1.47
CA ASP A 154 -8.67 3.46 -0.38
C ASP A 154 -9.36 2.11 -0.57
N ILE A 155 -8.64 1.02 -0.31
CA ILE A 155 -9.20 -0.34 -0.28
C ILE A 155 -9.35 -0.81 1.16
N VAL A 156 -8.32 -0.61 1.97
CA VAL A 156 -8.31 -0.96 3.40
C VAL A 156 -7.73 0.15 4.23
N ARG A 157 -8.32 0.41 5.39
CA ARG A 157 -7.83 1.43 6.33
C ARG A 157 -7.42 0.79 7.64
N PHE A 158 -6.15 0.86 8.01
CA PHE A 158 -5.62 0.34 9.28
C PHE A 158 -5.51 1.45 10.34
N HIS A 159 -6.08 1.18 11.51
CA HIS A 159 -6.26 2.15 12.59
C HIS A 159 -5.90 1.55 13.94
N VAL A 160 -5.55 2.43 14.89
CA VAL A 160 -5.29 2.07 16.28
C VAL A 160 -5.97 3.02 17.25
N ARG A 161 -6.69 2.45 18.20
CA ARG A 161 -7.33 3.17 19.30
C ARG A 161 -6.62 2.95 20.62
N ARG A 162 -6.86 3.87 21.55
CA ARG A 162 -6.52 3.72 22.97
C ARG A 162 -7.77 3.45 23.75
N ASP A 163 -7.89 2.22 24.22
CA ASP A 163 -9.07 1.80 24.97
C ASP A 163 -8.74 1.72 26.45
N MET A 164 -9.64 2.22 27.29
CA MET A 164 -9.56 2.07 28.74
C MET A 164 -10.55 1.01 29.19
N LYS A 165 -10.06 -0.21 29.44
CA LYS A 165 -10.87 -1.31 29.94
C LYS A 165 -11.03 -1.20 31.47
N PRO A 166 -12.27 -1.15 32.01
CA PRO A 166 -12.51 -0.99 33.44
C PRO A 166 -11.74 -2.02 34.28
N LYS A 167 -11.04 -1.54 35.32
CA LYS A 167 -10.19 -2.34 36.22
C LYS A 167 -8.98 -3.02 35.56
N GLN A 168 -8.85 -3.05 34.24
CA GLN A 168 -7.75 -3.70 33.53
C GLN A 168 -6.64 -2.71 33.15
N GLY A 169 -7.01 -1.51 32.70
CA GLY A 169 -6.06 -0.46 32.30
C GLY A 169 -6.27 -0.06 30.85
N TYR A 170 -5.21 0.42 30.23
CA TYR A 170 -5.18 0.89 28.85
C TYR A 170 -4.67 -0.19 27.90
N PHE A 171 -5.26 -0.22 26.71
CA PHE A 171 -4.92 -1.12 25.61
C PHE A 171 -4.80 -0.33 24.32
N PHE A 172 -4.01 -0.84 23.38
CA PHE A 172 -4.01 -0.41 22.00
C PHE A 172 -4.82 -1.41 21.18
N ASN A 173 -5.96 -0.94 20.65
CA ASN A 173 -6.88 -1.75 19.85
C ASN A 173 -6.62 -1.49 18.37
N PHE A 174 -6.02 -2.48 17.69
CA PHE A 174 -5.74 -2.47 16.27
C PHE A 174 -6.95 -3.03 15.51
N HIS A 175 -7.35 -2.33 14.47
CA HIS A 175 -8.48 -2.73 13.64
C HIS A 175 -8.30 -2.20 12.22
N TYR A 176 -9.05 -2.76 11.29
CA TYR A 176 -9.13 -2.28 9.93
C TYR A 176 -10.57 -2.08 9.48
N HIS A 177 -10.72 -1.35 8.39
CA HIS A 177 -11.98 -1.08 7.72
C HIS A 177 -11.85 -1.44 6.24
N LEU A 178 -12.88 -2.03 5.66
CA LEU A 178 -12.88 -2.43 4.24
C LEU A 178 -13.72 -1.47 3.41
N LYS A 179 -13.31 -1.25 2.17
CA LYS A 179 -14.09 -0.49 1.18
C LYS A 179 -15.47 -1.11 0.95
N ASP A 180 -15.58 -2.43 0.99
CA ASP A 180 -16.82 -3.18 0.73
C ASP A 180 -17.93 -2.88 1.72
N ASP A 181 -17.59 -2.57 2.97
CA ASP A 181 -18.54 -2.15 4.01
C ASP A 181 -18.71 -0.62 4.11
N GLY A 182 -18.07 0.13 3.20
CA GLY A 182 -18.06 1.59 3.21
C GLY A 182 -17.15 2.19 4.29
N PHE A 183 -16.24 1.41 4.86
CA PHE A 183 -15.38 1.72 6.00
C PHE A 183 -16.10 1.96 7.32
N GLU A 184 -17.23 1.29 7.54
CA GLU A 184 -18.06 1.45 8.73
C GLU A 184 -17.77 0.37 9.79
N GLU A 185 -17.48 -0.86 9.34
CA GLU A 185 -17.21 -1.97 10.25
C GLU A 185 -15.78 -1.89 10.80
N HIS A 186 -15.62 -2.24 12.07
CA HIS A 186 -14.31 -2.31 12.73
C HIS A 186 -13.90 -3.77 12.84
N HIS A 187 -13.14 -4.24 11.85
CA HIS A 187 -12.61 -5.60 11.87
C HIS A 187 -11.42 -5.65 12.84
N SER A 188 -11.55 -6.43 13.91
CA SER A 188 -10.55 -6.48 14.97
C SER A 188 -9.31 -7.24 14.52
N ILE A 189 -8.14 -6.63 14.72
CA ILE A 189 -6.83 -7.29 14.56
C ILE A 189 -6.39 -7.79 15.94
N GLY A 190 -6.30 -6.89 16.92
CA GLY A 190 -5.86 -7.32 18.24
C GLY A 190 -5.76 -6.21 19.25
N ASP A 191 -5.53 -6.61 20.49
CA ASP A 191 -5.41 -5.72 21.63
C ASP A 191 -4.09 -5.94 22.35
N ILE A 192 -3.26 -4.90 22.39
CA ILE A 192 -2.01 -4.92 23.14
C ILE A 192 -2.19 -4.20 24.47
N TYR A 193 -1.76 -4.82 25.57
CA TYR A 193 -1.83 -4.20 26.89
C TYR A 193 -0.74 -3.15 27.07
N TRP A 194 -1.12 -1.94 27.50
CA TRP A 194 -0.16 -0.90 27.87
C TRP A 194 0.16 -0.95 29.37
N ASP A 195 -0.73 -0.42 30.21
CA ASP A 195 -0.55 -0.25 31.65
C ASP A 195 -1.87 0.24 32.30
N LYS A 196 -1.93 0.33 33.63
CA LYS A 196 -2.97 1.06 34.36
C LYS A 196 -2.92 2.58 34.10
N ASN A 197 -1.75 3.10 33.78
CA ASN A 197 -1.54 4.53 33.52
C ASN A 197 -1.87 4.90 32.09
N THR A 198 -2.33 6.13 31.86
CA THR A 198 -2.65 6.62 30.52
C THR A 198 -1.41 6.60 29.62
N PRO A 199 -1.47 5.96 28.44
CA PRO A 199 -0.36 5.97 27.48
C PRO A 199 -0.11 7.40 26.96
N PRO A 200 1.11 7.68 26.47
CA PRO A 200 1.39 8.95 25.79
C PRO A 200 0.50 9.10 24.54
N LYS A 201 0.48 10.31 23.99
CA LYS A 201 -0.14 10.56 22.69
C LYS A 201 0.71 9.93 21.58
N TRP A 202 0.06 9.68 20.44
CA TRP A 202 0.75 9.25 19.23
C TRP A 202 1.79 10.28 18.82
N MET A 203 2.94 9.79 18.39
CA MET A 203 3.90 10.60 17.70
C MET A 203 3.41 10.80 16.27
N ALA A 204 3.72 11.94 15.71
CA ALA A 204 3.78 12.07 14.27
C ALA A 204 5.09 12.77 13.97
N HIS A 205 5.87 12.15 13.10
CA HIS A 205 6.99 12.81 12.47
C HIS A 205 6.52 13.42 11.16
#